data_AF-A0A7X8J6E5-F1
#
_entry.id   AF-A0A7X8J6E5-F1
#
_cell.length_a   1.000
_cell.length_b   1.000
_cell.length_c   1.000
_cell.angle_alpha   90.00
_cell.angle_beta   90.00
_cell.angle_gamma   90.00
#
_symmetry.space_group_name_H-M   'P 1'
#
loop_
_entity.id
_entity.type
_entity.pdbx_description
1 polymer ?
#
loop_
_entity_poly.entity_id
_entity_poly.type
_entity_poly.pdbx_seq_one_letter_code
_entity_poly.pdbx_strand_id
1 'polypeptide(L)'
;MEQAYSAALQSIPDKFGTDILFIGASGSRTDTKLSNLISASDKHHCRYVIDTLLYQPEARNFMMDRSYACDMAKKNLQKILHYKIIFCASDLTVLGIIDAIQSSGAKVKVNRDIFIVGYDNIENFFDKKIIPAFSTIDSNMDILGRKTAALILEQLTNNDSKPKNLSVPAAFILKNEECKCYVQMTPQTNNDNDHEKIKSMALELHENLYDVII
;
A
#
# COMPACT_ATOMS: atom_id res chain seq x y z
N MET A 1 0.64 -8.45 -6.85
CA MET A 1 1.56 -7.51 -6.17
C MET A 1 2.74 -7.13 -7.04
N GLU A 2 3.49 -8.09 -7.58
CA GLU A 2 4.63 -7.82 -8.48
C GLU A 2 4.36 -6.76 -9.58
N GLN A 3 3.23 -6.86 -10.30
CA GLN A 3 2.86 -5.87 -11.33
C GLN A 3 2.81 -4.42 -10.81
N ALA A 4 2.36 -4.20 -9.57
CA ALA A 4 2.35 -2.87 -8.97
C ALA A 4 3.77 -2.38 -8.67
N TYR A 5 4.66 -3.27 -8.21
CA TYR A 5 6.07 -2.94 -8.05
C TYR A 5 6.76 -2.65 -9.39
N SER A 6 6.46 -3.41 -10.45
CA SER A 6 6.96 -3.11 -11.79
C SER A 6 6.52 -1.73 -12.30
N ALA A 7 5.24 -1.38 -12.10
CA ALA A 7 4.73 -0.06 -12.45
C ALA A 7 5.42 1.05 -11.62
N ALA A 8 5.68 0.81 -10.33
CA ALA A 8 6.41 1.74 -9.47
C ALA A 8 7.85 1.95 -9.95
N LEU A 9 8.56 0.88 -10.30
CA LEU A 9 9.93 0.94 -10.82
C LEU A 9 10.01 1.70 -12.15
N GLN A 10 9.09 1.43 -13.07
CA GLN A 10 8.98 2.16 -14.35
C GLN A 10 8.67 3.65 -14.20
N SER A 11 8.13 4.06 -13.05
CA SER A 11 7.77 5.45 -12.78
C SER A 11 8.90 6.24 -12.10
N ILE A 12 10.04 5.61 -11.80
CA ILE A 12 11.20 6.28 -11.21
C ILE A 12 11.76 7.29 -12.22
N PRO A 13 11.95 8.57 -11.85
CA PRO A 13 12.57 9.55 -12.74
C PRO A 13 14.01 9.18 -13.12
N ASP A 14 14.37 9.26 -14.40
CA ASP A 14 15.72 8.91 -14.92
C ASP A 14 16.89 9.58 -14.18
N LYS A 15 16.66 10.75 -13.58
CA LYS A 15 17.65 11.49 -12.78
C LYS A 15 17.99 10.82 -11.43
N PHE A 16 17.17 9.89 -10.98
CA PHE A 16 17.38 9.08 -9.79
C PHE A 16 17.91 7.75 -10.29
N GLY A 17 19.16 7.42 -9.95
CA GLY A 17 19.88 6.28 -10.48
C GLY A 17 19.25 4.92 -10.14
N THR A 18 20.06 3.91 -9.88
CA THR A 18 19.56 2.53 -9.73
C THR A 18 19.60 2.00 -8.29
N ASP A 19 20.10 2.80 -7.35
CA ASP A 19 20.24 2.40 -5.95
C ASP A 19 18.94 2.66 -5.19
N ILE A 20 18.34 1.59 -4.70
CA ILE A 20 17.08 1.57 -3.96
C ILE A 20 17.36 1.23 -2.51
N LEU A 21 16.74 1.97 -1.59
CA LEU A 21 16.64 1.57 -0.19
C LEU A 21 15.24 1.06 0.11
N PHE A 22 15.14 -0.21 0.51
CA PHE A 22 13.91 -0.79 1.05
C PHE A 22 13.89 -0.69 2.58
N ILE A 23 12.81 -0.14 3.15
CA ILE A 23 12.67 0.10 4.59
C ILE A 23 11.39 -0.54 5.12
N GLY A 24 11.47 -1.27 6.22
CA GLY A 24 10.27 -1.84 6.84
C GLY A 24 10.50 -2.45 8.22
N ALA A 25 9.42 -2.63 8.97
CA ALA A 25 9.46 -3.39 10.20
C ALA A 25 9.70 -4.88 9.89
N SER A 26 10.62 -5.53 10.60
CA SER A 26 10.96 -6.94 10.38
C SER A 26 9.75 -7.87 10.54
N GLY A 27 9.55 -8.76 9.55
CA GLY A 27 8.52 -9.79 9.60
C GLY A 27 7.99 -10.19 8.22
N SER A 28 7.25 -11.29 8.20
CA SER A 28 6.83 -11.97 6.96
C SER A 28 6.10 -11.11 5.92
N ARG A 29 5.28 -10.15 6.38
CA ARG A 29 4.59 -9.21 5.46
C ARG A 29 5.59 -8.31 4.73
N THR A 30 6.59 -7.80 5.44
CA THR A 30 7.68 -6.99 4.90
C THR A 30 8.55 -7.82 3.97
N ASP A 31 8.88 -9.06 4.36
CA ASP A 31 9.68 -9.98 3.54
C ASP A 31 8.97 -10.30 2.21
N THR A 32 7.65 -10.49 2.26
CA THR A 32 6.84 -10.70 1.05
C THR A 32 6.87 -9.48 0.14
N LYS A 33 6.75 -8.27 0.69
CA LYS A 33 6.82 -7.01 -0.07
C LYS A 33 8.20 -6.81 -0.72
N LEU A 34 9.27 -7.08 0.03
CA LEU A 34 10.65 -7.05 -0.48
C LEU A 34 10.85 -8.06 -1.61
N SER A 35 10.40 -9.31 -1.44
CA SER A 35 10.49 -10.35 -2.46
C SER A 35 9.77 -9.96 -3.76
N ASN A 36 8.60 -9.33 -3.67
CA ASN A 36 7.89 -8.82 -4.84
C ASN A 36 8.65 -7.67 -5.53
N LEU A 37 9.27 -6.76 -4.76
CA LEU A 37 10.11 -5.69 -5.33
C LEU A 37 11.33 -6.26 -6.05
N ILE A 38 12.02 -7.24 -5.46
CA ILE A 38 13.16 -7.93 -6.07
C ILE A 38 12.73 -8.64 -7.36
N SER A 39 11.66 -9.44 -7.31
CA SER A 39 11.12 -10.14 -8.49
C SER A 39 10.72 -9.18 -9.61
N ALA A 40 10.12 -8.05 -9.26
CA ALA A 40 9.80 -6.99 -10.23
C ALA A 40 11.08 -6.40 -10.84
N SER A 41 12.08 -6.07 -10.02
CA SER A 41 13.38 -5.53 -10.45
C SER A 41 14.11 -6.48 -11.42
N ASP A 42 14.15 -7.77 -11.12
CA ASP A 42 14.84 -8.78 -11.95
C ASP A 42 14.25 -8.91 -13.37
N LYS A 43 12.98 -8.53 -13.54
CA LYS A 43 12.29 -8.54 -14.85
C LYS A 43 12.52 -7.26 -15.66
N HIS A 44 13.08 -6.21 -15.05
CA HIS A 44 13.43 -4.99 -15.77
C HIS A 44 14.86 -5.09 -16.35
N HIS A 45 15.03 -4.53 -17.54
CA HIS A 45 16.35 -4.48 -18.20
C HIS A 45 17.36 -3.59 -17.45
N CYS A 46 16.87 -2.64 -16.64
CA CYS A 46 17.68 -1.84 -15.73
C CYS A 46 17.89 -2.61 -14.42
N ARG A 47 19.14 -2.93 -14.10
CA ARG A 47 19.48 -3.65 -12.87
C ARG A 47 19.47 -2.66 -11.69
N TYR A 48 18.38 -2.66 -10.93
CA TYR A 48 18.35 -1.95 -9.64
C TYR A 48 19.20 -2.70 -8.61
N VAL A 49 19.84 -1.94 -7.71
CA VAL A 49 20.55 -2.47 -6.54
C VAL A 49 19.72 -2.15 -5.32
N ILE A 50 19.23 -3.17 -4.62
CA ILE A 50 18.29 -3.02 -3.51
C ILE A 50 19.02 -3.28 -2.19
N ASP A 51 19.27 -2.20 -1.45
CA ASP A 51 19.70 -2.25 -0.06
C ASP A 51 18.49 -2.29 0.88
N THR A 52 18.72 -2.75 2.11
CA THR A 52 17.66 -2.84 3.12
C THR A 52 18.01 -2.07 4.40
N LEU A 53 16.96 -1.57 5.05
CA LEU A 53 16.99 -1.07 6.41
C LEU A 53 15.75 -1.61 7.14
N LEU A 54 15.93 -2.78 7.74
CA LEU A 54 14.89 -3.42 8.55
C LEU A 54 15.03 -3.02 10.01
N TYR A 55 13.91 -2.74 10.66
CA TYR A 55 13.88 -2.41 12.08
C TYR A 55 12.93 -3.31 12.84
N GLN A 56 13.26 -3.59 14.10
CA GLN A 56 12.45 -4.40 14.98
C GLN A 56 11.67 -3.48 15.94
N PRO A 57 10.34 -3.36 15.81
CA PRO A 57 9.51 -2.68 16.81
C PRO A 57 9.58 -3.42 18.14
N GLU A 58 9.55 -2.69 19.26
CA GLU A 58 9.51 -3.28 20.62
C GLU A 58 8.24 -4.10 20.83
N ALA A 59 7.12 -3.66 20.25
CA ALA A 59 5.87 -4.39 20.20
C ALA A 59 5.22 -4.22 18.83
N ARG A 60 4.55 -5.27 18.35
CA ARG A 60 3.70 -5.15 17.16
C ARG A 60 2.44 -4.37 17.51
N ASN A 61 2.43 -3.09 17.16
CA ASN A 61 1.29 -2.23 17.39
C ASN A 61 1.15 -1.24 16.23
N PHE A 62 0.11 -1.43 15.43
CA PHE A 62 -0.20 -0.57 14.28
C PHE A 62 -0.24 0.92 14.64
N MET A 63 -0.76 1.26 15.83
CA MET A 63 -0.83 2.66 16.28
C MET A 63 0.54 3.29 16.51
N MET A 64 1.55 2.47 16.79
CA MET A 64 2.92 2.91 17.08
C MET A 64 3.85 2.82 15.87
N ASP A 65 3.44 2.19 14.76
CA ASP A 65 4.31 1.93 13.61
C ASP A 65 4.92 3.21 13.02
N ARG A 66 4.15 4.32 12.94
CA ARG A 66 4.67 5.63 12.51
C ARG A 66 5.73 6.17 13.47
N SER A 67 5.51 6.04 14.78
CA SER A 67 6.48 6.49 15.80
C SER A 67 7.76 5.66 15.72
N TYR A 68 7.65 4.34 15.66
CA TYR A 68 8.81 3.46 15.53
C TYR A 68 9.60 3.71 14.24
N ALA A 69 8.90 3.96 13.13
CA ALA A 69 9.53 4.36 11.88
C ALA A 69 10.25 5.71 12.00
N CYS A 70 9.65 6.69 12.69
CA CYS A 70 10.28 7.99 12.96
C CYS A 70 11.55 7.86 13.80
N ASP A 71 11.51 7.08 14.88
CA ASP A 71 12.67 6.87 15.74
C ASP A 71 13.80 6.12 15.02
N MET A 72 13.45 5.11 14.22
CA MET A 72 14.39 4.43 13.33
C MET A 72 14.99 5.40 12.31
N ALA A 73 14.17 6.23 11.67
CA ALA A 73 14.61 7.16 10.64
C ALA A 73 15.52 8.24 11.22
N LYS A 74 15.24 8.77 12.41
CA LYS A 74 16.12 9.71 13.12
C LYS A 74 17.51 9.13 13.36
N LYS A 75 17.58 7.86 13.79
CA LYS A 75 18.87 7.16 14.03
C LYS A 75 19.65 6.90 12.74
N ASN A 76 18.98 6.81 11.60
CA ASN A 76 19.56 6.43 10.30
C ASN A 76 19.46 7.53 9.24
N LEU A 77 19.20 8.78 9.63
CA LEU A 77 18.80 9.84 8.71
C LEU A 77 19.83 10.06 7.60
N GLN A 78 21.12 10.06 7.92
CA GLN A 78 22.19 10.23 6.94
C GLN A 78 22.20 9.11 5.90
N LYS A 79 21.99 7.86 6.33
CA LYS A 79 21.87 6.72 5.42
C LYS A 79 20.64 6.87 4.54
N ILE A 80 19.49 7.20 5.11
CA ILE A 80 18.23 7.36 4.36
C ILE A 80 18.36 8.46 3.30
N LEU A 81 18.90 9.63 3.67
CA LEU A 81 19.06 10.76 2.76
C LEU A 81 20.13 10.57 1.68
N HIS A 82 20.94 9.51 1.78
CA HIS A 82 21.86 9.12 0.71
C HIS A 82 21.12 8.54 -0.51
N TYR A 83 19.96 7.90 -0.30
CA TYR A 83 19.19 7.28 -1.38
C TYR A 83 18.16 8.26 -1.94
N LYS A 84 18.07 8.27 -3.28
CA LYS A 84 17.02 9.02 -3.98
C LYS A 84 15.77 8.19 -4.24
N ILE A 85 15.85 6.86 -4.09
CA ILE A 85 14.75 5.93 -4.33
C ILE A 85 14.54 5.11 -3.07
N ILE A 86 13.38 5.26 -2.46
CA ILE A 86 13.05 4.63 -1.19
C ILE A 86 11.72 3.89 -1.33
N PHE A 87 11.73 2.59 -1.10
CA PHE A 87 10.53 1.78 -1.00
C PHE A 87 10.28 1.43 0.46
N CYS A 88 9.08 1.70 0.95
CA CYS A 88 8.68 1.44 2.30
C CYS A 88 7.66 0.30 2.34
N ALA A 89 7.79 -0.56 3.36
CA ALA A 89 6.88 -1.66 3.57
C ALA A 89 5.46 -1.21 3.95
N SER A 90 5.28 0.03 4.41
CA SER A 90 3.97 0.64 4.65
C SER A 90 4.04 2.16 4.50
N ASP A 91 2.88 2.76 4.30
CA ASP A 91 2.67 4.20 4.36
C ASP A 91 3.03 4.76 5.75
N LEU A 92 2.77 4.02 6.84
CA LEU A 92 3.18 4.45 8.18
C LEU A 92 4.71 4.57 8.30
N THR A 93 5.48 3.71 7.61
CA THR A 93 6.93 3.86 7.52
C THR A 93 7.32 5.12 6.75
N VAL A 94 6.65 5.42 5.62
CA VAL A 94 6.88 6.67 4.87
C VAL A 94 6.62 7.89 5.75
N LEU A 95 5.49 7.90 6.46
CA LEU A 95 5.10 8.98 7.34
C LEU A 95 6.11 9.20 8.48
N GLY A 96 6.62 8.14 9.08
CA GLY A 96 7.66 8.25 10.10
C GLY A 96 8.98 8.82 9.55
N ILE A 97 9.36 8.46 8.32
CA ILE A 97 10.53 9.04 7.64
C ILE A 97 10.31 10.54 7.38
N ILE A 98 9.14 10.93 6.91
CA ILE A 98 8.77 12.33 6.71
C ILE A 98 8.87 13.11 8.03
N ASP A 99 8.35 12.57 9.13
CA ASP A 99 8.45 13.19 10.46
C ASP A 99 9.91 13.39 10.89
N ALA A 100 10.77 12.40 10.64
CA ALA A 100 12.20 12.49 10.94
C ALA A 100 12.92 13.53 10.09
N ILE A 101 12.62 13.61 8.79
CA ILE A 101 13.18 14.61 7.88
C ILE A 101 12.74 16.02 8.33
N GLN A 102 11.45 16.22 8.56
CA GLN A 102 10.90 17.52 8.98
C GLN A 102 11.50 17.97 10.33
N SER A 103 11.56 17.08 11.32
CA SER A 103 12.11 17.39 12.65
C SER A 103 13.62 17.63 12.65
N SER A 104 14.36 17.12 11.67
CA SER A 104 15.80 17.36 11.53
C SER A 104 16.15 18.72 10.92
N GLY A 105 15.18 19.42 10.31
CA GLY A 105 15.41 20.64 9.54
C GLY A 105 16.06 20.42 8.16
N ALA A 106 16.21 19.17 7.72
CA ALA A 106 16.72 18.85 6.39
C ALA A 106 15.79 19.43 5.30
N LYS A 107 16.39 20.09 4.30
CA LYS A 107 15.66 20.75 3.20
C LYS A 107 15.34 19.79 2.04
N VAL A 108 15.04 18.53 2.36
CA VAL A 108 14.73 17.47 1.39
C VAL A 108 13.23 17.46 1.14
N LYS A 109 12.83 17.51 -0.12
CA LYS A 109 11.43 17.46 -0.54
C LYS A 109 11.08 16.10 -1.15
N VAL A 110 10.03 15.50 -0.61
CA VAL A 110 9.37 14.31 -1.16
C VAL A 110 8.86 14.59 -2.59
N ASN A 111 8.99 13.62 -3.49
CA ASN A 111 8.71 13.66 -4.93
C ASN A 111 9.61 14.59 -5.77
N ARG A 112 10.43 15.45 -5.14
CA ARG A 112 11.41 16.30 -5.83
C ARG A 112 12.83 15.77 -5.78
N ASP A 113 13.28 15.51 -4.55
CA ASP A 113 14.65 15.19 -4.18
C ASP A 113 14.77 13.69 -3.87
N ILE A 114 13.69 13.10 -3.34
CA ILE A 114 13.54 11.67 -3.10
C ILE A 114 12.23 11.17 -3.73
N PHE A 115 12.30 10.03 -4.41
CA PHE A 115 11.16 9.22 -4.82
C PHE A 115 10.89 8.20 -3.72
N ILE A 116 9.78 8.38 -3.01
CA ILE A 116 9.40 7.51 -1.89
C ILE A 116 8.05 6.85 -2.18
N VAL A 117 8.01 5.54 -2.00
CA VAL A 117 6.84 4.69 -2.26
C VAL A 117 6.44 3.98 -0.98
N GLY A 118 5.20 4.15 -0.54
CA GLY A 118 4.60 3.41 0.57
C GLY A 118 3.78 2.20 0.12
N TYR A 119 2.94 1.73 1.03
CA TYR A 119 2.01 0.63 0.84
C TYR A 119 0.82 0.82 1.78
N ASP A 120 -0.40 0.46 1.35
CA ASP A 120 -1.69 0.52 2.08
C ASP A 120 -2.59 1.71 1.70
N ASN A 121 -2.09 2.71 0.97
CA ASN A 121 -2.85 3.87 0.48
C ASN A 121 -3.71 4.59 1.56
N ILE A 122 -3.10 4.85 2.71
CA ILE A 122 -3.74 5.53 3.86
C ILE A 122 -3.50 7.04 3.86
N GLU A 123 -2.70 7.56 2.94
CA GLU A 123 -2.35 8.98 2.88
C GLU A 123 -3.56 9.93 2.79
N ASN A 124 -4.70 9.46 2.24
CA ASN A 124 -5.91 10.26 2.12
C ASN A 124 -6.57 10.58 3.47
N PHE A 125 -6.14 9.93 4.55
CA PHE A 125 -6.59 10.23 5.92
C PHE A 125 -5.81 11.38 6.59
N PHE A 126 -4.82 11.97 5.90
CA PHE A 126 -3.97 13.01 6.47
C PHE A 126 -4.14 14.35 5.75
N ASP A 127 -3.97 15.45 6.50
CA ASP A 127 -4.00 16.80 5.93
C ASP A 127 -2.76 17.04 5.06
N LYS A 128 -2.98 17.27 3.76
CA LYS A 128 -1.95 17.55 2.75
C LYS A 128 -1.17 18.84 3.02
N LYS A 129 -1.67 19.73 3.89
CA LYS A 129 -0.93 20.92 4.34
C LYS A 129 0.18 20.57 5.33
N ILE A 130 0.05 19.43 6.01
CA ILE A 130 0.98 18.97 7.06
C ILE A 130 1.90 17.90 6.49
N ILE A 131 1.33 16.95 5.76
CA ILE A 131 2.04 15.80 5.21
C ILE A 131 2.16 15.94 3.70
N PRO A 132 3.39 16.00 3.14
CA PRO A 132 3.56 16.02 1.69
C PRO A 132 3.02 14.73 1.07
N ALA A 133 2.45 14.83 -0.12
CA ALA A 133 1.98 13.67 -0.87
C ALA A 133 3.15 12.71 -1.17
N PHE A 134 2.89 11.41 -1.19
CA PHE A 134 3.87 10.38 -1.56
C PHE A 134 3.18 9.29 -2.39
N SER A 135 3.96 8.54 -3.17
CA SER A 135 3.40 7.45 -3.98
C SER A 135 3.15 6.21 -3.12
N THR A 136 2.22 5.34 -3.49
CA THR A 136 1.88 4.16 -2.67
C THR A 136 1.42 2.99 -3.53
N ILE A 137 1.55 1.78 -3.00
CA ILE A 137 0.91 0.58 -3.56
C ILE A 137 -0.38 0.31 -2.79
N ASP A 138 -1.50 0.32 -3.52
CA ASP A 138 -2.81 -0.02 -3.01
C ASP A 138 -3.10 -1.51 -3.25
N SER A 139 -3.42 -2.25 -2.19
CA SER A 139 -3.84 -3.66 -2.31
C SER A 139 -5.30 -3.81 -2.73
N ASN A 140 -6.01 -2.70 -2.92
CA ASN A 140 -7.44 -2.63 -3.20
C ASN A 140 -8.26 -3.39 -2.13
N MET A 141 -7.95 -3.12 -0.85
CA MET A 141 -8.57 -3.79 0.29
C MET A 141 -10.07 -3.51 0.39
N ASP A 142 -10.53 -2.37 -0.12
CA ASP A 142 -11.94 -2.01 -0.18
C ASP A 142 -12.70 -2.93 -1.17
N ILE A 143 -12.14 -3.16 -2.35
CA ILE A 143 -12.68 -4.06 -3.37
C ILE A 143 -12.64 -5.50 -2.85
N LEU A 144 -11.53 -5.91 -2.24
CA LEU A 144 -11.39 -7.24 -1.66
C LEU A 144 -12.44 -7.48 -0.57
N GLY A 145 -12.68 -6.50 0.30
CA GLY A 145 -13.70 -6.57 1.35
C GLY A 145 -15.12 -6.73 0.79
N ARG A 146 -15.50 -5.88 -0.18
CA ARG A 146 -16.83 -5.96 -0.83
C ARG A 146 -17.05 -7.30 -1.52
N LYS A 147 -16.07 -7.77 -2.29
CA LYS A 147 -16.16 -9.07 -2.99
C LYS A 147 -16.19 -10.24 -2.02
N THR A 148 -15.43 -10.19 -0.93
CA THR A 148 -15.46 -11.21 0.12
C THR A 148 -16.82 -11.28 0.78
N ALA A 149 -17.42 -10.15 1.14
CA ALA A 149 -18.77 -10.10 1.71
C ALA A 149 -19.81 -10.68 0.75
N ALA A 150 -19.76 -10.32 -0.54
CA ALA A 150 -20.65 -10.86 -1.56
C ALA A 150 -20.52 -12.40 -1.69
N LEU A 151 -19.31 -12.94 -1.65
CA LEU A 151 -19.07 -14.39 -1.71
C LEU A 151 -19.59 -15.11 -0.46
N ILE A 152 -19.42 -14.53 0.72
CA ILE A 152 -19.98 -15.09 1.97
C ILE A 152 -21.50 -15.13 1.89
N LEU A 153 -22.13 -14.04 1.46
CA LEU A 153 -23.59 -13.99 1.30
C LEU A 153 -24.08 -15.02 0.26
N GLU A 154 -23.33 -15.23 -0.82
CA GLU A 154 -23.65 -16.25 -1.83
C GLU A 154 -23.63 -17.65 -1.21
N GLN A 155 -22.67 -17.92 -0.32
CA GLN A 155 -22.58 -19.19 0.39
C GLN A 155 -23.69 -19.41 1.41
N LEU A 156 -24.19 -18.34 2.03
CA LEU A 156 -25.29 -18.43 2.99
C LEU A 156 -26.67 -18.54 2.31
N THR A 157 -26.83 -17.96 1.13
CA THR A 157 -28.11 -17.94 0.38
C THR A 157 -28.26 -19.13 -0.58
N ASN A 158 -27.16 -19.68 -1.06
CA ASN A 158 -27.16 -20.77 -2.03
C ASN A 158 -26.39 -21.99 -1.50
N ASN A 159 -27.16 -23.00 -1.06
CA ASN A 159 -26.64 -24.27 -0.51
C ASN A 159 -25.79 -25.08 -1.51
N ASP A 160 -25.91 -24.83 -2.81
CA ASP A 160 -25.12 -25.51 -3.85
C ASP A 160 -23.85 -24.74 -4.25
N SER A 161 -23.62 -23.57 -3.66
CA SER A 161 -22.45 -22.75 -3.98
C SER A 161 -21.16 -23.42 -3.51
N LYS A 162 -20.13 -23.37 -4.37
CA LYS A 162 -18.81 -23.96 -4.10
C LYS A 162 -17.82 -22.90 -3.61
N PRO A 163 -16.76 -23.30 -2.88
CA PRO A 163 -15.66 -22.40 -2.55
C PRO A 163 -15.06 -21.76 -3.81
N LYS A 164 -14.86 -20.44 -3.77
CA LYS A 164 -14.24 -19.67 -4.86
C LYS A 164 -12.97 -19.01 -4.36
N ASN A 165 -11.92 -19.06 -5.17
CA ASN A 165 -10.72 -18.27 -4.94
C ASN A 165 -10.90 -16.88 -5.55
N LEU A 166 -10.67 -15.86 -4.74
CA LEU A 166 -10.72 -14.47 -5.15
C LEU A 166 -9.30 -13.88 -5.17
N SER A 167 -8.94 -13.24 -6.28
CA SER A 167 -7.72 -12.45 -6.38
C SER A 167 -8.07 -11.05 -6.86
N VAL A 168 -7.57 -10.04 -6.14
CA VAL A 168 -7.69 -8.63 -6.53
C VAL A 168 -6.27 -8.11 -6.78
N PRO A 169 -5.98 -7.56 -7.96
CA PRO A 169 -4.64 -7.04 -8.26
C PRO A 169 -4.37 -5.79 -7.41
N ALA A 170 -3.13 -5.68 -6.92
CA ALA A 170 -2.65 -4.43 -6.33
C ALA A 170 -2.35 -3.41 -7.44
N ALA A 171 -2.47 -2.12 -7.14
CA ALA A 171 -2.20 -1.02 -8.06
C ALA A 171 -1.14 -0.08 -7.49
N PHE A 172 -0.30 0.46 -8.36
CA PHE A 172 0.60 1.56 -7.99
C PHE A 172 -0.11 2.90 -8.21
N ILE A 173 -0.04 3.78 -7.22
CA ILE A 173 -0.59 5.12 -7.26
C ILE A 173 0.59 6.10 -7.23
N LEU A 174 0.88 6.70 -8.38
CA LEU A 174 1.90 7.74 -8.51
C LEU A 174 1.35 9.07 -7.99
N LYS A 175 2.17 9.77 -7.18
CA LYS A 175 1.91 11.15 -6.77
C LYS A 175 3.09 12.04 -7.09
N ASN A 176 2.80 13.19 -7.68
CA ASN A 176 3.77 14.25 -7.92
C ASN A 176 3.61 15.40 -6.90
N GLU A 177 4.51 16.39 -6.94
CA GLU A 177 4.49 17.56 -6.04
C GLU A 177 3.19 18.39 -6.12
N GLU A 178 2.45 18.32 -7.23
CA GLU A 178 1.25 19.12 -7.52
C GLU A 178 -0.07 18.31 -7.41
N CYS A 179 0.02 17.00 -7.17
CA CYS A 179 -1.08 16.08 -7.44
C CYS A 179 -2.19 16.19 -6.39
N LYS A 180 -3.26 16.90 -6.80
CA LYS A 180 -4.61 16.74 -6.26
C LYS A 180 -5.33 15.51 -6.81
N CYS A 181 -4.77 14.83 -7.82
CA CYS A 181 -5.48 13.82 -8.62
C CYS A 181 -4.88 12.42 -8.50
N TYR A 182 -5.80 11.49 -8.24
CA TYR A 182 -5.67 10.04 -8.26
C TYR A 182 -5.53 9.60 -9.73
N VAL A 183 -4.39 9.05 -10.14
CA VAL A 183 -4.27 8.39 -11.44
C VAL A 183 -4.36 6.89 -11.20
N GLN A 184 -5.57 6.34 -11.26
CA GLN A 184 -5.72 4.89 -11.41
C GLN A 184 -5.34 4.53 -12.85
N MET A 185 -4.23 3.81 -13.01
CA MET A 185 -4.01 3.04 -14.24
C MET A 185 -4.84 1.75 -14.09
N THR A 186 -6.07 1.74 -14.62
CA THR A 186 -6.98 0.58 -14.54
C THR A 186 -6.83 -0.38 -15.73
N PRO A 187 -7.39 -1.61 -15.64
CA PRO A 187 -8.77 -1.80 -16.13
C PRO A 187 -9.77 -2.31 -15.08
N GLN A 188 -10.86 -1.53 -14.94
CA GLN A 188 -12.28 -1.84 -14.64
C GLN A 188 -12.67 -2.58 -13.34
N THR A 189 -13.79 -2.32 -12.65
CA THR A 189 -14.93 -1.40 -12.73
C THR A 189 -15.50 -1.36 -11.31
N ASN A 190 -15.71 -0.18 -10.71
CA ASN A 190 -16.71 -0.07 -9.66
C ASN A 190 -18.06 -0.33 -10.34
N ASN A 191 -18.58 -1.54 -10.20
CA ASN A 191 -19.94 -1.85 -10.57
C ASN A 191 -20.76 -1.55 -9.31
N ASP A 192 -21.56 -0.48 -9.32
CA ASP A 192 -22.56 -0.20 -8.28
C ASP A 192 -23.49 -1.41 -8.03
N ASN A 193 -23.54 -2.34 -8.99
CA ASN A 193 -24.16 -3.65 -8.87
C ASN A 193 -23.66 -4.50 -7.70
N ASP A 194 -22.38 -4.43 -7.28
CA ASP A 194 -21.90 -5.27 -6.16
C ASP A 194 -22.58 -4.84 -4.84
N HIS A 195 -22.80 -3.53 -4.63
CA HIS A 195 -23.44 -3.01 -3.42
C HIS A 195 -24.94 -3.33 -3.38
N GLU A 196 -25.65 -3.14 -4.49
CA GLU A 196 -27.08 -3.47 -4.58
C GLU A 196 -27.31 -4.99 -4.51
N LYS A 197 -26.40 -5.79 -5.09
CA LYS A 197 -26.44 -7.25 -4.96
C LYS A 197 -26.22 -7.70 -3.51
N ILE A 198 -25.23 -7.16 -2.82
CA ILE A 198 -24.98 -7.41 -1.38
C ILE A 198 -26.23 -7.07 -0.56
N LYS A 199 -26.86 -5.91 -0.78
CA LYS A 199 -28.11 -5.54 -0.10
C LYS A 199 -29.23 -6.55 -0.35
N SER A 200 -29.44 -6.94 -1.61
CA SER A 200 -30.53 -7.88 -1.96
C SER A 200 -30.37 -9.24 -1.27
N MET A 201 -29.15 -9.77 -1.24
CA MET A 201 -28.86 -11.07 -0.61
C MET A 201 -28.96 -10.99 0.92
N ALA A 202 -28.59 -9.84 1.51
CA ALA A 202 -28.77 -9.60 2.95
C ALA A 202 -30.25 -9.50 3.34
N LEU A 203 -31.09 -8.88 2.50
CA LEU A 203 -32.55 -8.84 2.66
C LEU A 203 -33.16 -10.24 2.58
N GLU A 204 -32.78 -11.04 1.58
CA GLU A 204 -33.25 -12.42 1.42
C GLU A 204 -32.88 -13.31 2.63
N LEU A 205 -31.68 -13.16 3.18
CA LEU A 205 -31.28 -13.84 4.42
C LEU A 205 -32.13 -13.40 5.62
N HIS A 206 -32.42 -12.11 5.73
CA HIS A 206 -33.25 -11.59 6.82
C HIS A 206 -34.68 -12.14 6.74
N GLU A 207 -35.29 -12.17 5.55
CA GLU A 207 -36.62 -12.77 5.36
C GLU A 207 -36.62 -14.27 5.69
N ASN A 208 -35.64 -15.02 5.17
CA ASN A 208 -35.52 -16.47 5.44
C ASN A 208 -35.25 -16.80 6.92
N LEU A 209 -34.58 -15.92 7.67
CA LEU A 209 -34.38 -16.07 9.12
C LEU A 209 -35.67 -15.86 9.91
N TYR A 210 -36.58 -14.98 9.45
CA TYR A 210 -37.90 -14.81 10.07
C TYR A 210 -38.78 -16.04 9.86
N ASP A 211 -38.74 -16.67 8.69
CA ASP A 211 -39.53 -17.88 8.38
C ASP A 211 -39.08 -19.14 9.14
N VAL A 212 -37.88 -19.12 9.75
CA VAL A 212 -37.35 -20.25 10.54
C VAL A 212 -37.59 -20.06 12.05
N ILE A 213 -37.94 -18.85 12.51
CA ILE A 213 -38.10 -18.51 13.93
C ILE A 213 -39.58 -18.46 14.39
N ILE A 214 -40.55 -18.54 13.47
CA ILE A 214 -41.99 -18.59 13.75
C ILE A 214 -42.53 -20.00 13.48
#